data_AF-A0AAP0FWA5-F1
#
_entry.id   AF-A0AAP0FWA5-F1
#
_cell.length_a   1.000
_cell.length_b   1.000
_cell.length_c   1.000
_cell.angle_alpha   90.00
_cell.angle_beta   90.00
_cell.angle_gamma   90.00
#
_symmetry.space_group_name_H-M   'P 1'
#
loop_
_entity.id
_entity.type
_entity.pdbx_description
1 polymer ?
#
loop_
_entity_poly.entity_id
_entity_poly.type
_entity_poly.pdbx_seq_one_letter_code
_entity_poly.pdbx_strand_id
1 'polypeptide(L)'
;MLFAQSYSFYVSLHSDVGSTRMQTYVRWRLSGSDGVKVYHLQGGILKYLEEVPESESLWEGECFVFDKRVSVQHGLAQGSFKLCYGCKQPVSEIDMESAEWEFGVSCPHCFTAKSEEEKERARARQRQFESYGIIGGPDKGRRRTMEK
;
A
#
# COMPACT_ATOMS: atom_id res chain seq x y z
N MET A 1 -40.87 26.69 -8.37
CA MET A 1 -39.43 26.87 -8.61
C MET A 1 -38.72 26.75 -7.27
N LEU A 2 -38.31 25.55 -6.88
CA LEU A 2 -37.52 25.33 -5.66
C LEU A 2 -36.08 25.14 -6.09
N PHE A 3 -35.23 26.02 -5.57
CA PHE A 3 -33.81 26.14 -5.84
C PHE A 3 -33.11 24.79 -5.61
N ALA A 4 -32.52 24.24 -6.67
CA ALA A 4 -31.48 23.23 -6.58
C ALA A 4 -30.26 23.89 -5.93
N GLN A 5 -30.10 23.74 -4.62
CA GLN A 5 -28.82 24.01 -3.98
C GLN A 5 -27.88 22.87 -4.36
N SER A 6 -26.95 23.19 -5.24
CA SER A 6 -25.82 22.37 -5.64
C SER A 6 -24.92 22.15 -4.42
N TYR A 7 -25.21 21.12 -3.63
CA TYR A 7 -24.28 20.66 -2.61
C TYR A 7 -23.18 19.88 -3.34
N SER A 8 -22.00 20.49 -3.48
CA SER A 8 -20.81 19.78 -3.95
C SER A 8 -20.34 18.88 -2.81
N PHE A 9 -20.77 17.63 -2.86
CA PHE A 9 -20.47 16.59 -1.90
C PHE A 9 -19.05 16.06 -2.15
N TYR A 10 -18.05 16.60 -1.46
CA TYR A 10 -16.69 16.05 -1.50
C TYR A 10 -16.55 14.89 -0.51
N VAL A 11 -16.61 13.67 -1.03
CA VAL A 11 -16.17 12.44 -0.35
C VAL A 11 -14.69 12.30 -0.61
N SER A 12 -13.83 12.74 0.31
CA SER A 12 -12.40 12.46 0.18
C SER A 12 -12.08 11.14 0.87
N LEU A 13 -12.06 10.05 0.09
CA LEU A 13 -11.51 8.76 0.52
C LEU A 13 -10.00 8.90 0.65
N HIS A 14 -9.50 8.93 1.89
CA HIS A 14 -8.07 8.96 2.15
C HIS A 14 -7.58 7.56 2.53
N SER A 15 -6.60 7.08 1.76
CA SER A 15 -5.80 5.90 2.09
C SER A 15 -4.59 6.37 2.88
N ASP A 16 -4.59 6.13 4.19
CA ASP A 16 -3.44 6.48 5.02
C ASP A 16 -2.39 5.36 4.92
N VAL A 17 -1.43 5.52 4.00
CA VAL A 17 -0.42 4.51 3.62
C VAL A 17 0.56 4.18 4.76
N GLY A 18 0.44 4.83 5.92
CA GLY A 18 1.28 4.63 7.10
C GLY A 18 0.64 3.89 8.29
N SER A 19 -0.67 3.61 8.29
CA SER A 19 -1.35 2.99 9.42
C SER A 19 -1.51 1.48 9.24
N THR A 20 -1.01 0.70 10.20
CA THR A 20 -1.22 -0.77 10.29
C THR A 20 -2.69 -1.18 10.40
N ARG A 21 -3.60 -0.21 10.50
CA ARG A 21 -5.04 -0.40 10.56
C ARG A 21 -5.67 0.33 9.37
N MET A 22 -5.82 -0.39 8.25
CA MET A 22 -6.56 0.07 7.07
C MET A 22 -8.04 0.19 7.42
N GLN A 23 -8.43 1.33 7.95
CA GLN A 23 -9.85 1.68 8.08
C GLN A 23 -10.07 2.88 7.16
N THR A 24 -10.70 2.62 6.03
CA THR A 24 -11.19 3.68 5.15
C THR A 24 -12.38 4.34 5.86
N TYR A 25 -12.12 5.48 6.48
CA TYR A 25 -13.15 6.31 7.09
C TYR A 25 -13.56 7.39 6.12
N VAL A 26 -14.87 7.59 6.00
CA VAL A 26 -15.40 8.73 5.27
C VAL A 26 -15.70 9.82 6.31
N ARG A 27 -14.95 10.93 6.23
CA ARG A 27 -15.17 12.09 7.10
C ARG A 27 -16.13 13.05 6.43
N TRP A 28 -17.32 13.22 7.01
CA TRP A 28 -18.31 14.18 6.54
C TRP A 28 -18.41 15.36 7.52
N ARG A 29 -18.20 16.58 7.01
CA ARG A 29 -18.49 17.81 7.75
C ARG A 29 -19.79 18.41 7.19
N LEU A 30 -20.89 18.23 7.92
CA LEU A 30 -22.13 18.94 7.65
C LEU A 30 -21.96 20.38 8.17
N SER A 31 -22.12 21.37 7.29
CA SER A 31 -22.13 22.78 7.65
C SER A 31 -23.40 23.07 8.48
N GLY A 32 -23.28 23.08 9.82
CA GLY A 32 -24.35 23.54 10.71
C GLY A 32 -24.65 22.70 11.95
N SER A 33 -23.91 21.64 12.27
CA SER A 33 -24.09 20.90 13.53
C SER A 33 -22.76 20.60 14.20
N ASP A 34 -22.66 20.89 15.51
CA ASP A 34 -21.48 20.76 16.38
C ASP A 34 -21.01 19.31 16.62
N GLY A 35 -20.76 18.57 15.55
CA GLY A 35 -20.29 17.18 15.62
C GLY A 35 -19.82 16.66 14.27
N VAL A 36 -18.60 16.11 14.23
CA VAL A 36 -18.10 15.36 13.07
C VAL A 36 -18.83 14.03 13.02
N LYS A 37 -19.62 13.80 11.97
CA LYS A 37 -20.19 12.48 11.70
C LYS A 37 -19.16 11.67 10.92
N VAL A 38 -18.73 10.56 11.51
CA VAL A 38 -17.81 9.60 10.87
C VAL A 38 -18.63 8.43 10.36
N TYR A 39 -18.48 8.12 9.09
CA TYR A 39 -19.12 6.97 8.46
C TYR A 39 -18.07 5.91 8.11
N HIS A 40 -18.46 4.66 8.26
CA HIS A 40 -17.66 3.50 7.85
C HIS A 40 -18.21 2.92 6.54
N LEU A 41 -17.30 2.51 5.65
CA LEU A 41 -17.70 1.71 4.49
C LEU A 41 -18.02 0.29 4.96
N GLN A 42 -19.27 -0.13 4.80
CA GLN A 42 -19.71 -1.46 5.18
C GLN A 42 -19.05 -2.49 4.26
N GLY A 43 -18.19 -3.35 4.81
CA GLY A 43 -17.36 -4.29 4.05
C GLY A 43 -16.02 -3.70 3.57
N GLY A 44 -15.73 -2.45 3.91
CA GLY A 44 -14.45 -1.80 3.60
C GLY A 44 -14.26 -1.49 2.11
N ILE A 45 -13.07 -1.00 1.79
CA ILE A 45 -12.75 -0.50 0.44
C ILE A 45 -12.66 -1.61 -0.62
N LEU A 46 -12.21 -2.81 -0.27
CA LEU A 46 -12.10 -3.89 -1.25
C LEU A 46 -13.48 -4.32 -1.78
N LYS A 47 -14.48 -4.40 -0.89
CA LYS A 47 -15.86 -4.67 -1.29
C LYS A 47 -16.42 -3.55 -2.18
N TYR A 48 -16.09 -2.29 -1.86
CA TYR A 48 -16.47 -1.15 -2.68
C TYR A 48 -15.88 -1.23 -4.10
N LEU A 49 -14.58 -1.53 -4.23
CA LEU A 49 -13.91 -1.68 -5.53
C LEU A 49 -14.41 -2.89 -6.34
N GLU A 50 -15.01 -3.88 -5.68
CA GLU A 50 -15.58 -5.08 -6.30
C GLU A 50 -17.02 -4.84 -6.79
N GLU A 51 -17.86 -4.17 -5.99
CA GLU A 51 -19.29 -4.05 -6.26
C GLU A 51 -19.69 -2.77 -7.01
N VAL A 52 -18.94 -1.68 -6.85
CA VAL A 52 -19.27 -0.38 -7.46
C VAL A 52 -18.58 -0.26 -8.83
N PRO A 53 -19.34 -0.03 -9.93
CA PRO A 53 -18.74 0.22 -11.24
C PRO A 53 -17.83 1.45 -11.23
N GLU A 54 -16.70 1.37 -11.94
CA GLU A 54 -15.70 2.45 -11.99
C GLU A 54 -16.30 3.79 -12.48
N SER A 55 -17.26 3.76 -13.41
CA SER A 55 -17.95 4.96 -13.90
C SER A 55 -18.78 5.70 -12.84
N GLU A 56 -19.14 5.02 -11.75
CA GLU A 56 -19.91 5.57 -10.63
C GLU A 56 -19.05 5.72 -9.36
N SER A 57 -17.78 5.34 -9.46
CA SER A 57 -16.87 5.33 -8.33
C SER A 57 -16.33 6.71 -8.01
N LEU A 58 -16.15 6.98 -6.72
CA LEU A 58 -15.44 8.16 -6.20
C LEU A 58 -13.99 7.83 -5.82
N TRP A 59 -13.55 6.60 -6.08
CA TRP A 59 -12.19 6.18 -5.81
C TRP A 59 -11.28 6.52 -6.98
N GLU A 60 -10.16 7.17 -6.68
CA GLU A 60 -9.12 7.51 -7.65
C GLU A 60 -7.81 6.78 -7.31
N GLY A 61 -7.13 6.28 -8.35
CA GLY A 61 -5.86 5.57 -8.21
C GLY A 61 -6.01 4.15 -7.68
N GLU A 62 -5.00 3.67 -6.95
CA GLU A 62 -4.89 2.28 -6.51
C GLU A 62 -5.00 2.14 -4.99
N CYS A 63 -5.57 1.03 -4.53
CA CYS A 63 -5.69 0.69 -3.11
C CYS A 63 -4.54 -0.22 -2.70
N PHE A 64 -3.72 0.23 -1.74
CA PHE A 64 -2.67 -0.60 -1.15
C PHE A 64 -3.26 -1.84 -0.48
N VAL A 65 -2.63 -3.00 -0.64
CA VAL A 65 -3.03 -4.26 -0.01
C VAL A 65 -1.81 -4.96 0.59
N PHE A 66 -1.99 -5.59 1.76
CA PHE A 66 -0.93 -6.26 2.51
C PHE A 66 -0.62 -7.68 2.00
N ASP A 67 -0.70 -7.91 0.70
CA ASP A 67 -0.34 -9.18 0.07
C ASP A 67 0.67 -8.96 -1.07
N LYS A 68 0.95 -10.02 -1.85
CA LYS A 68 1.95 -9.98 -2.93
C LYS A 68 1.63 -8.98 -4.05
N ARG A 69 0.36 -8.57 -4.20
CA ARG A 69 -0.08 -7.63 -5.23
C ARG A 69 0.37 -6.21 -4.96
N VAL A 70 0.63 -5.86 -3.70
CA VAL A 70 0.99 -4.51 -3.22
C VAL A 70 -0.15 -3.51 -3.37
N SER A 71 -0.81 -3.44 -4.52
CA SER A 71 -1.97 -2.61 -4.76
C SER A 71 -3.00 -3.31 -5.64
N VAL A 72 -4.23 -2.81 -5.58
CA VAL A 72 -5.34 -3.22 -6.46
C VAL A 72 -6.09 -2.02 -7.02
N GLN A 73 -6.61 -2.17 -8.22
CA GLN A 73 -7.49 -1.21 -8.90
C GLN A 73 -8.96 -1.63 -8.76
N HIS A 74 -9.86 -0.93 -9.45
CA HIS A 74 -11.26 -1.37 -9.60
C HIS A 74 -11.36 -2.81 -10.11
N GLY A 75 -12.38 -3.53 -9.64
CA GLY A 75 -12.54 -4.96 -9.90
C GLY A 75 -11.49 -5.84 -9.23
N LEU A 76 -10.74 -5.31 -8.26
CA LEU A 76 -9.66 -6.01 -7.55
C LEU A 76 -8.51 -6.49 -8.46
N ALA A 77 -8.37 -5.87 -9.64
CA ALA A 77 -7.27 -6.11 -10.56
C ALA A 77 -5.94 -5.71 -9.91
N GLN A 78 -4.86 -6.45 -10.20
CA GLN A 78 -3.54 -6.11 -9.65
C GLN A 78 -3.07 -4.75 -10.18
N GLY A 79 -2.62 -3.90 -9.26
CA GLY A 79 -2.13 -2.57 -9.58
C GLY A 79 -0.66 -2.53 -10.02
N SER A 80 -0.19 -1.30 -10.28
CA SER A 80 1.15 -0.99 -10.78
C SER A 80 2.21 -0.89 -9.68
N PHE A 81 1.83 -0.48 -8.46
CA PHE A 81 2.79 -0.27 -7.37
C PHE A 81 3.59 -1.54 -7.03
N LYS A 82 4.86 -1.34 -6.68
CA LYS A 82 5.75 -2.38 -6.13
C LYS A 82 6.12 -2.07 -4.69
N LEU A 83 6.51 -3.07 -3.93
CA LEU A 83 6.92 -2.88 -2.55
C LEU A 83 8.41 -2.57 -2.48
N CYS A 84 8.80 -1.44 -1.87
CA CYS A 84 10.19 -1.23 -1.49
C CYS A 84 10.56 -2.17 -0.35
N TYR A 85 11.46 -3.12 -0.59
CA TYR A 85 11.92 -4.01 0.48
C TYR A 85 12.82 -3.29 1.51
N GLY A 86 13.30 -2.08 1.21
CA GLY A 86 14.05 -1.22 2.11
C GLY A 86 13.21 -0.59 3.22
N CYS A 87 12.05 0.00 2.87
CA CYS A 87 11.19 0.76 3.80
C CYS A 87 9.74 0.26 3.90
N LYS A 88 9.36 -0.77 3.13
CA LYS A 88 8.00 -1.35 3.06
C LYS A 88 6.91 -0.39 2.58
N GLN A 89 7.29 0.68 1.90
CA GLN A 89 6.35 1.58 1.23
C GLN A 89 6.06 1.09 -0.20
N PRO A 90 4.86 1.35 -0.73
CA PRO A 90 4.58 1.25 -2.15
C PRO A 90 5.45 2.22 -2.95
N VAL A 91 5.84 1.81 -4.14
CA VAL A 91 6.71 2.55 -5.06
C VAL A 91 6.04 2.56 -6.42
N SER A 92 5.80 3.74 -6.97
CA SER A 92 5.19 3.93 -8.28
C SER A 92 6.18 3.60 -9.41
N GLU A 93 5.69 3.48 -10.64
CA GLU A 93 6.57 3.31 -11.81
C GLU A 93 7.56 4.47 -11.97
N ILE A 94 7.10 5.70 -11.74
CA ILE A 94 7.93 6.91 -11.80
C ILE A 94 9.03 6.87 -10.72
N ASP A 95 8.71 6.43 -9.51
CA ASP A 95 9.71 6.29 -8.44
C ASP A 95 10.78 5.25 -8.80
N MET A 96 10.41 4.19 -9.55
CA MET A 96 11.34 3.15 -10.00
C MET A 96 12.29 3.63 -11.12
N GLU A 97 11.99 4.75 -11.77
CA GLU A 97 12.87 5.35 -12.79
C GLU A 97 13.94 6.27 -12.17
N SER A 98 13.82 6.62 -10.89
CA SER A 98 14.79 7.46 -10.20
C SER A 98 16.15 6.77 -10.03
N ALA A 99 17.24 7.54 -10.07
CA ALA A 99 18.59 7.06 -9.75
C ALA A 99 18.73 6.55 -8.30
N GLU A 100 17.78 6.87 -7.44
CA GLU A 100 17.72 6.48 -6.02
C GLU A 100 17.03 5.11 -5.82
N TRP A 101 16.44 4.56 -6.88
CA TRP A 101 15.82 3.25 -6.87
C TRP A 101 16.86 2.14 -7.06
N GLU A 102 16.89 1.22 -6.09
CA GLU A 102 17.65 -0.02 -6.17
C GLU A 102 16.75 -1.14 -5.64
N PHE A 103 16.33 -2.05 -6.54
CA PHE A 103 15.38 -3.11 -6.20
C PHE A 103 15.90 -3.96 -5.03
N GLY A 104 15.04 -4.19 -4.02
CA GLY A 104 15.42 -4.93 -2.81
C GLY A 104 16.09 -4.08 -1.72
N VAL A 105 16.51 -2.85 -2.04
CA VAL A 105 17.46 -2.04 -1.24
C VAL A 105 16.87 -0.71 -0.82
N SER A 106 16.56 0.17 -1.77
CA SER A 106 16.09 1.55 -1.51
C SER A 106 15.18 2.09 -2.60
N CYS A 107 14.43 3.13 -2.25
CA CYS A 107 13.62 3.94 -3.15
C CYS A 107 13.84 5.44 -2.86
N PRO A 108 13.34 6.36 -3.70
CA PRO A 108 13.42 7.80 -3.44
C PRO A 108 12.96 8.20 -2.04
N HIS A 109 11.90 7.55 -1.54
CA HIS A 109 11.35 7.81 -0.20
C HIS A 109 12.28 7.46 0.98
N CYS A 110 13.28 6.59 0.78
CA CYS A 110 14.16 6.15 1.88
C CYS A 110 15.65 6.17 1.55
N PHE A 111 16.04 6.57 0.34
CA PHE A 111 17.42 6.54 -0.12
C PHE A 111 18.35 7.37 0.78
N THR A 112 17.95 8.60 1.07
CA THR A 112 18.72 9.52 1.93
C THR A 112 18.61 9.18 3.41
N ALA A 113 17.49 8.59 3.83
CA ALA A 113 17.25 8.24 5.23
C ALA A 113 18.07 7.02 5.69
N LYS A 114 18.53 6.17 4.76
CA LYS A 114 19.29 4.96 5.05
C LYS A 114 20.80 5.19 4.94
N SER A 115 21.54 4.65 5.90
CA SER A 115 23.00 4.62 5.80
C SER A 115 23.48 3.62 4.73
N GLU A 116 24.69 3.80 4.23
CA GLU A 116 25.28 2.83 3.28
C GLU A 116 25.42 1.43 3.88
N GLU A 117 25.66 1.32 5.19
CA GLU A 117 25.67 0.03 5.89
C GLU A 117 24.28 -0.64 5.85
N GLU A 118 23.21 0.12 6.04
CA GLU A 118 21.84 -0.39 5.92
C GLU A 118 21.51 -0.83 4.50
N LYS A 119 21.96 -0.08 3.50
CA LYS A 119 21.82 -0.45 2.08
C LYS A 119 22.61 -1.72 1.77
N GLU A 120 23.83 -1.87 2.27
CA GLU A 120 24.62 -3.09 2.04
C GLU A 120 23.99 -4.33 2.69
N ARG A 121 23.43 -4.21 3.88
CA ARG A 121 22.65 -5.31 4.50
C ARG A 121 21.42 -5.67 3.67
N ALA A 122 20.76 -4.68 3.07
CA ALA A 122 19.63 -4.91 2.20
C ALA A 122 20.04 -5.61 0.88
N ARG A 123 21.17 -5.22 0.28
CA ARG A 123 21.78 -5.90 -0.88
C ARG A 123 22.15 -7.35 -0.54
N ALA A 124 22.76 -7.59 0.62
CA ALA A 124 23.09 -8.94 1.07
C ALA A 124 21.84 -9.82 1.19
N ARG A 125 20.76 -9.29 1.77
CA ARG A 125 19.46 -9.98 1.83
C ARG A 125 18.88 -10.25 0.44
N GLN A 126 18.99 -9.29 -0.48
CA GLN A 126 18.52 -9.44 -1.86
C GLN A 126 19.29 -10.54 -2.60
N ARG A 127 20.63 -10.57 -2.48
CA ARG A 127 21.48 -11.65 -3.02
C ARG A 127 21.10 -13.02 -2.47
N GLN A 128 20.80 -13.11 -1.16
CA GLN A 128 20.31 -14.36 -0.55
C GLN A 128 18.95 -14.79 -1.13
N PHE A 129 18.06 -13.83 -1.37
CA PHE A 129 16.76 -14.11 -1.97
C PHE A 129 16.90 -14.61 -3.42
N GLU A 130 17.72 -13.96 -4.22
CA GLU A 130 17.99 -14.38 -5.61
C GLU A 130 18.63 -15.77 -5.69
N SER A 131 19.57 -16.06 -4.78
CA SER A 131 20.26 -17.35 -4.75
C SER A 131 19.41 -18.51 -4.23
N TYR A 132 18.51 -18.27 -3.26
CA TYR A 132 17.84 -19.34 -2.52
C TYR A 132 16.30 -19.25 -2.53
N GLY A 133 15.73 -18.25 -3.21
CA GLY A 133 14.33 -17.89 -3.09
C GLY A 133 14.03 -17.37 -1.69
N ILE A 134 13.35 -18.17 -0.86
CA ILE A 134 12.94 -17.69 0.46
C ILE A 134 14.18 -17.60 1.38
N ILE A 135 14.45 -16.43 1.99
CA ILE A 135 15.61 -16.17 2.87
C ILE A 135 15.79 -17.23 3.98
N GLY A 136 16.81 -18.08 3.84
CA GLY A 136 17.13 -19.21 4.73
C GLY A 136 17.12 -20.60 4.04
N GLY A 137 16.84 -20.68 2.74
CA GLY A 137 16.88 -21.91 1.95
C GLY A 137 15.65 -22.82 2.11
N PRO A 138 15.61 -23.99 1.45
CA PRO A 138 14.56 -24.98 1.67
C PRO A 138 14.58 -25.60 3.09
N ASP A 139 15.70 -25.45 3.81
CA ASP A 139 16.02 -26.21 5.03
C ASP A 139 15.83 -25.41 6.33
N LYS A 140 15.12 -24.29 6.29
CA LYS A 140 15.11 -23.26 7.35
C LYS A 140 14.85 -23.81 8.75
N GLY A 141 15.88 -23.71 9.59
CA GLY A 141 15.71 -23.64 11.05
C GLY A 141 15.56 -24.97 11.79
N ARG A 142 15.58 -26.14 11.12
CA ARG A 142 15.70 -27.41 11.83
C ARG A 142 17.19 -27.75 11.92
N ARG A 143 17.79 -27.55 13.10
CA ARG A 143 19.11 -28.13 13.42
C ARG A 143 19.00 -29.62 13.08
N ARG A 144 19.74 -30.13 12.08
CA ARG A 144 19.75 -31.58 11.82
C ARG A 144 20.24 -32.21 13.12
N THR A 145 19.36 -32.89 13.85
CA THR A 145 19.77 -33.75 14.95
C THR A 145 20.71 -34.76 14.31
N MET A 146 22.00 -34.68 14.63
CA MET A 146 22.93 -35.74 14.27
C MET A 146 22.44 -36.99 15.00
N GLU A 147 21.81 -37.91 14.28
CA GLU A 147 21.60 -39.26 14.79
C GLU A 147 22.97 -39.89 15.01
N LYS A 148 23.22 -40.30 16.26
CA LYS A 148 24.39 -41.07 16.67
C LYS A 148 24.17 -42.55 16.38
#